data_AF-A0A369AFJ2-F1
#
_entry.id   AF-A0A369AFJ2-F1
#
_cell.length_a   1.000
_cell.length_b   1.000
_cell.length_c   1.000
_cell.angle_alpha   90.00
_cell.angle_beta   90.00
_cell.angle_gamma   90.00
#
_symmetry.space_group_name_H-M   'P 1'
#
loop_
_entity.id
_entity.type
_entity.pdbx_description
1 polymer ?
#
loop_
_entity_poly.entity_id
_entity_poly.type
_entity_poly.pdbx_seq_one_letter_code
_entity_poly.pdbx_strand_id
1 'polypeptide(L)'
;MLASSFALGEERWQNDAYIQDSFMKIALEREYKETKHPKLIRWATPIKLFFESDSGDANLQKELLSVHAQHLSYITGLSIDFTDDPKQANIFVIFTNYDNLENKVRQYIGDPEKIRTALNEAICLGNFRRNRNYEITRGSIIIPVDYARIKARFLDCIVEEITQLLGLPNDSNDVFPSIFNDVSIDSYLSPLDYLLLKALYSPHLKPGMDVTQTRAAFPKLLAELHANKDIENAAQRVQKHSLKTYLGD
;
A
#
# COMPACT_ATOMS: atom_id res chain seq x y z
N MET A 1 -30.24 -33.53 -17.32
CA MET A 1 -29.23 -32.46 -17.27
C MET A 1 -29.87 -31.26 -16.59
N LEU A 2 -29.65 -31.10 -15.28
CA LEU A 2 -30.02 -29.89 -14.57
C LEU A 2 -28.75 -29.04 -14.52
N ALA A 3 -28.70 -27.98 -15.34
CA ALA A 3 -27.69 -26.95 -15.22
C ALA A 3 -28.03 -26.13 -13.98
N SER A 4 -27.30 -26.34 -12.89
CA SER A 4 -27.32 -25.41 -11.76
C SER A 4 -26.66 -24.11 -12.21
N SER A 5 -27.48 -23.09 -12.42
CA SER A 5 -27.01 -21.71 -12.51
C SER A 5 -26.41 -21.33 -11.16
N PHE A 6 -25.08 -21.27 -11.06
CA PHE A 6 -24.43 -20.60 -9.95
C PHE A 6 -24.75 -19.10 -10.07
N ALA A 7 -25.74 -18.65 -9.32
CA ALA A 7 -25.82 -17.24 -8.97
C ALA A 7 -24.64 -16.98 -8.02
N LEU A 8 -23.52 -16.52 -8.58
CA LEU A 8 -22.45 -15.94 -7.78
C LEU A 8 -23.04 -14.71 -7.10
N GLY A 9 -23.33 -14.83 -5.80
CA GLY A 9 -23.72 -13.68 -4.99
C GLY A 9 -22.60 -12.65 -5.01
N GLU A 10 -22.94 -11.40 -5.20
CA GLU A 10 -21.98 -10.30 -5.14
C GLU A 10 -21.37 -10.25 -3.72
N GLU A 11 -20.05 -10.40 -3.65
CA GLU A 11 -19.32 -10.32 -2.38
C GLU A 11 -19.39 -8.90 -1.83
N ARG A 12 -19.36 -8.72 -0.50
CA ARG A 12 -19.48 -7.38 0.12
C ARG A 12 -18.47 -6.37 -0.44
N TRP A 13 -17.26 -6.83 -0.77
CA TRP A 13 -16.19 -5.99 -1.31
C TRP A 13 -16.46 -5.46 -2.73
N GLN A 14 -17.43 -6.04 -3.46
CA GLN A 14 -17.85 -5.56 -4.77
C GLN A 14 -18.85 -4.42 -4.70
N ASN A 15 -19.48 -4.19 -3.53
CA ASN A 15 -20.49 -3.15 -3.37
C ASN A 15 -19.89 -1.74 -3.44
N ASP A 16 -20.45 -0.89 -4.30
CA ASP A 16 -20.05 0.51 -4.50
C ASP A 16 -19.90 1.34 -3.24
N ALA A 17 -20.88 1.27 -2.32
CA ALA A 17 -20.83 2.03 -1.08
C ALA A 17 -19.70 1.53 -0.19
N TYR A 18 -19.48 0.21 -0.15
CA TYR A 18 -18.40 -0.38 0.62
C TYR A 18 -17.02 -0.05 0.06
N ILE A 19 -16.83 -0.06 -1.27
CA ILE A 19 -15.60 0.38 -1.92
C ILE A 19 -15.32 1.85 -1.58
N GLN A 20 -16.32 2.71 -1.68
CA GLN A 20 -16.18 4.13 -1.35
C GLN A 20 -15.82 4.36 0.10
N ASP A 21 -16.55 3.75 1.04
CA ASP A 21 -16.32 3.96 2.47
C ASP A 21 -14.98 3.36 2.92
N SER A 22 -14.61 2.21 2.37
CA SER A 22 -13.26 1.62 2.56
C SER A 22 -12.18 2.58 2.05
N PHE A 23 -12.34 3.16 0.86
CA PHE A 23 -11.39 4.13 0.35
C PHE A 23 -11.27 5.38 1.22
N MET A 24 -12.40 5.93 1.69
CA MET A 24 -12.35 7.09 2.60
C MET A 24 -11.57 6.76 3.86
N LYS A 25 -11.80 5.58 4.43
CA LYS A 25 -11.13 5.13 5.65
C LYS A 25 -9.63 4.96 5.43
N ILE A 26 -9.24 4.20 4.41
CA ILE A 26 -7.83 3.87 4.17
C ILE A 26 -7.03 5.07 3.62
N ALA A 27 -7.59 5.87 2.71
CA ALA A 27 -6.83 6.93 2.04
C ALA A 27 -6.81 8.27 2.80
N LEU A 28 -7.88 8.59 3.54
CA LEU A 28 -8.05 9.89 4.18
C LEU A 28 -7.82 9.84 5.70
N GLU A 29 -8.06 8.74 6.39
CA GLU A 29 -7.73 8.64 7.82
C GLU A 29 -6.23 8.37 8.02
N ARG A 30 -5.77 8.30 9.27
CA ARG A 30 -4.36 8.10 9.64
C ARG A 30 -4.28 7.31 10.94
N GLU A 31 -3.35 6.37 11.00
CA GLU A 31 -3.18 5.42 12.10
C GLU A 31 -2.79 6.11 13.43
N TYR A 32 -1.71 6.91 13.43
CA TYR A 32 -1.17 7.50 14.67
C TYR A 32 -1.64 8.94 14.98
N LYS A 33 -2.30 9.63 14.03
CA LYS A 33 -2.69 11.03 14.19
C LYS A 33 -3.98 11.38 13.45
N GLU A 34 -5.08 11.50 14.20
CA GLU A 34 -6.31 12.10 13.68
C GLU A 34 -6.02 13.47 13.04
N THR A 35 -6.30 13.56 11.74
CA THR A 35 -6.12 14.80 10.99
C THR A 35 -7.47 15.47 10.88
N LYS A 36 -7.67 16.64 11.52
CA LYS A 36 -8.97 17.36 11.50
C LYS A 36 -9.51 17.63 10.08
N HIS A 37 -8.60 17.81 9.11
CA HIS A 37 -8.92 18.04 7.71
C HIS A 37 -8.04 17.15 6.84
N PRO A 38 -8.39 15.86 6.71
CA PRO A 38 -7.58 14.94 5.94
C PRO A 38 -7.65 15.30 4.45
N LYS A 39 -6.55 15.02 3.77
CA LYS A 39 -6.36 15.35 2.36
C LYS A 39 -5.76 14.15 1.66
N LEU A 40 -6.27 13.87 0.47
CA LEU A 40 -5.76 12.80 -0.38
C LEU A 40 -4.30 13.10 -0.72
N ILE A 41 -3.46 12.10 -0.56
CA ILE A 41 -2.05 12.13 -0.93
C ILE A 41 -1.78 10.99 -1.90
N ARG A 42 -0.91 11.21 -2.87
CA ARG A 42 -0.35 10.15 -3.73
C ARG A 42 0.88 10.68 -4.45
N TRP A 43 1.59 9.80 -5.13
CA TRP A 43 2.66 10.19 -6.03
C TRP A 43 2.10 10.81 -7.31
N ALA A 44 2.71 11.92 -7.75
CA ALA A 44 2.44 12.56 -9.03
C ALA A 44 3.56 12.32 -10.07
N THR A 45 4.64 11.68 -9.64
CA THR A 45 5.83 11.37 -10.46
C THR A 45 6.18 9.89 -10.33
N PRO A 46 6.90 9.31 -11.30
CA PRO A 46 7.39 7.93 -11.19
C PRO A 46 8.17 7.69 -9.91
N ILE A 47 8.05 6.48 -9.36
CA ILE A 47 8.77 6.05 -8.17
C ILE A 47 10.11 5.45 -8.58
N LYS A 48 11.17 5.87 -7.89
CA LYS A 48 12.51 5.31 -7.98
C LYS A 48 12.91 4.77 -6.61
N LEU A 49 12.97 3.45 -6.50
CA LEU A 49 13.30 2.69 -5.30
C LEU A 49 14.82 2.57 -5.15
N PHE A 50 15.35 3.01 -4.02
CA PHE A 50 16.68 2.60 -3.56
C PHE A 50 16.55 1.44 -2.58
N PHE A 51 17.28 0.36 -2.84
CA PHE A 51 17.31 -0.83 -1.99
C PHE A 51 18.59 -0.87 -1.19
N GLU A 52 18.48 -1.06 0.12
CA GLU A 52 19.59 -1.34 1.02
C GLU A 52 19.22 -2.52 1.91
N SER A 53 20.18 -3.42 2.13
CA SER A 53 20.05 -4.50 3.10
C SER A 53 21.36 -4.71 3.83
N ASP A 54 21.32 -4.66 5.17
CA ASP A 54 22.43 -5.06 6.04
C ASP A 54 22.10 -6.29 6.91
N SER A 55 20.94 -6.93 6.67
CA SER A 55 20.51 -8.13 7.36
C SER A 55 19.70 -9.08 6.47
N GLY A 56 19.86 -10.38 6.69
CA GLY A 56 19.12 -11.43 5.98
C GLY A 56 19.64 -11.72 4.57
N ASP A 57 18.77 -12.25 3.72
CA ASP A 57 19.08 -12.54 2.32
C ASP A 57 18.70 -11.36 1.43
N ALA A 58 19.70 -10.54 1.11
CA ALA A 58 19.51 -9.34 0.27
C ALA A 58 18.99 -9.66 -1.13
N ASN A 59 19.32 -10.82 -1.71
CA ASN A 59 18.86 -11.18 -3.04
C ASN A 59 17.37 -11.53 -3.00
N LEU A 60 16.95 -12.37 -2.06
CA LEU A 60 15.55 -12.72 -1.86
C LEU A 60 14.71 -11.48 -1.51
N GLN A 61 15.20 -10.62 -0.62
CA GLN A 61 14.53 -9.38 -0.26
C GLN A 61 14.29 -8.47 -1.48
N LYS A 62 15.33 -8.26 -2.29
CA LYS A 62 15.23 -7.43 -3.51
C LYS A 62 14.31 -8.07 -4.54
N GLU A 63 14.32 -9.39 -4.67
CA GLU A 63 13.45 -10.14 -5.56
C GLU A 63 11.98 -10.01 -5.17
N LEU A 64 11.63 -10.28 -3.90
CA LEU A 64 10.25 -10.14 -3.39
C LEU A 64 9.74 -8.71 -3.56
N LEU A 65 10.56 -7.72 -3.20
CA LEU A 65 10.22 -6.31 -3.39
C LEU A 65 10.04 -5.96 -4.87
N SER A 66 10.87 -6.52 -5.76
CA SER A 66 10.74 -6.29 -7.20
C SER A 66 9.46 -6.87 -7.78
N VAL A 67 9.09 -8.09 -7.40
CA VAL A 67 7.83 -8.70 -7.84
C VAL A 67 6.65 -7.85 -7.38
N HIS A 68 6.64 -7.42 -6.12
CA HIS A 68 5.55 -6.59 -5.61
C HIS A 68 5.51 -5.18 -6.23
N ALA A 69 6.66 -4.55 -6.44
CA ALA A 69 6.74 -3.26 -7.14
C ALA A 69 6.18 -3.35 -8.57
N GLN A 70 6.47 -4.43 -9.29
CA GLN A 70 5.88 -4.70 -10.62
C GLN A 70 4.37 -4.92 -10.52
N HIS A 71 3.90 -5.65 -9.52
CA HIS A 71 2.48 -5.87 -9.28
C HIS A 71 1.74 -4.54 -9.04
N LEU A 72 2.26 -3.69 -8.17
CA LEU A 72 1.72 -2.35 -7.90
C LEU A 72 1.76 -1.45 -9.15
N SER A 73 2.83 -1.51 -9.93
CA SER A 73 2.93 -0.78 -11.20
C SER A 73 1.86 -1.22 -12.20
N TYR A 74 1.63 -2.53 -12.32
CA TYR A 74 0.58 -3.10 -13.16
C TYR A 74 -0.82 -2.62 -12.75
N ILE A 75 -1.14 -2.62 -11.45
CA ILE A 75 -2.46 -2.19 -10.96
C ILE A 75 -2.66 -0.68 -11.19
N THR A 76 -1.69 0.13 -10.76
CA THR A 76 -1.84 1.59 -10.68
C THR A 76 -1.51 2.33 -11.98
N GLY A 77 -0.75 1.70 -12.88
CA GLY A 77 -0.15 2.36 -14.04
C GLY A 77 1.01 3.31 -13.68
N LEU A 78 1.39 3.41 -12.41
CA LEU A 78 2.53 4.21 -11.97
C LEU A 78 3.83 3.45 -12.28
N SER A 79 4.82 4.11 -12.88
CA SER A 79 6.16 3.51 -13.05
C SER A 79 6.84 3.42 -11.68
N ILE A 80 7.27 2.21 -11.33
CA ILE A 80 7.98 1.89 -10.09
C ILE A 80 9.22 1.09 -10.47
N ASP A 81 10.38 1.71 -10.46
CA ASP A 81 11.64 1.08 -10.86
C ASP A 81 12.72 1.24 -9.78
N PHE A 82 13.72 0.37 -9.79
CA PHE A 82 14.90 0.53 -8.94
C PHE A 82 15.91 1.52 -9.53
N THR A 83 16.69 2.12 -8.64
CA THR A 83 17.90 2.89 -8.97
C THR A 83 19.00 2.52 -7.99
N ASP A 84 20.23 2.39 -8.50
CA ASP A 84 21.42 2.21 -7.67
C ASP A 84 22.03 3.56 -7.24
N ASP A 85 21.53 4.68 -7.77
CA ASP A 85 21.90 6.04 -7.36
C ASP A 85 20.91 6.61 -6.31
N PRO A 86 21.31 6.75 -5.03
CA PRO A 86 20.47 7.30 -3.97
C PRO A 86 19.96 8.72 -4.26
N LYS A 87 20.64 9.50 -5.13
CA LYS A 87 20.23 10.87 -5.45
C LYS A 87 19.03 10.92 -6.39
N GLN A 88 18.79 9.84 -7.14
CA GLN A 88 17.64 9.70 -8.03
C GLN A 88 16.44 9.03 -7.34
N ALA A 89 16.66 8.42 -6.18
CA ALA A 89 15.63 7.72 -5.44
C ALA A 89 14.67 8.68 -4.74
N ASN A 90 13.38 8.36 -4.78
CA ASN A 90 12.36 9.03 -3.99
C ASN A 90 11.73 8.10 -2.94
N ILE A 91 11.94 6.79 -3.01
CA ILE A 91 11.64 5.86 -1.91
C ILE A 91 12.91 5.09 -1.55
N PHE A 92 13.19 4.98 -0.25
CA PHE A 92 14.27 4.18 0.32
C PHE A 92 13.66 2.96 1.02
N VAL A 93 14.04 1.76 0.62
CA VAL A 93 13.58 0.51 1.26
C VAL A 93 14.78 -0.18 1.91
N ILE A 94 14.77 -0.22 3.23
CA ILE A 94 15.92 -0.57 4.07
C ILE A 94 15.61 -1.82 4.89
N PHE A 95 16.33 -2.89 4.62
CA PHE A 95 16.28 -4.11 5.41
C PHE A 95 17.42 -4.10 6.44
N THR A 96 17.09 -4.27 7.71
CA THR A 96 18.03 -4.15 8.84
C THR A 96 17.75 -5.18 9.93
N ASN A 97 18.57 -5.22 10.98
CA ASN A 97 18.20 -5.86 12.25
C ASN A 97 17.47 -4.88 13.18
N TYR A 98 16.66 -5.42 14.10
CA TYR A 98 15.91 -4.65 15.10
C TYR A 98 16.83 -3.77 15.97
N ASP A 99 17.98 -4.30 16.40
CA ASP A 99 18.96 -3.55 17.21
C ASP A 99 19.55 -2.32 16.50
N ASN A 100 19.46 -2.26 15.16
CA ASN A 100 19.94 -1.15 14.35
C ASN A 100 18.80 -0.25 13.83
N LEU A 101 17.55 -0.55 14.19
CA LEU A 101 16.35 0.15 13.70
C LEU A 101 16.41 1.65 14.02
N GLU A 102 16.77 2.03 15.25
CA GLU A 102 16.85 3.44 15.65
C GLU A 102 17.89 4.23 14.82
N ASN A 103 19.02 3.60 14.49
CA ASN A 103 20.03 4.22 13.63
C ASN A 103 19.51 4.44 12.21
N LYS A 104 18.81 3.45 11.64
CA LYS A 104 18.19 3.59 10.30
C LYS A 104 17.10 4.64 10.29
N VAL A 105 16.29 4.74 11.34
CA VAL A 105 15.30 5.83 11.50
C VAL A 105 16.00 7.18 11.48
N ARG A 106 17.09 7.33 12.23
CA ARG A 106 17.89 8.57 12.27
C ARG A 106 18.42 8.97 10.90
N GLN A 107 18.83 7.99 10.11
CA GLN A 107 19.40 8.20 8.78
C GLN A 107 18.32 8.50 7.72
N TYR A 108 17.22 7.76 7.71
CA TYR A 108 16.27 7.73 6.60
C TYR A 108 14.95 8.47 6.85
N ILE A 109 14.54 8.65 8.10
CA ILE A 109 13.27 9.29 8.47
C ILE A 109 13.54 10.65 9.11
N GLY A 110 14.25 10.64 10.24
CA GLY A 110 14.54 11.82 11.04
C GLY A 110 14.78 11.48 12.50
N ASP A 111 14.47 12.40 13.41
CA ASP A 111 14.67 12.23 14.85
C ASP A 111 13.78 11.10 15.43
N PRO A 112 14.37 9.99 15.94
CA PRO A 112 13.61 8.86 16.48
C PRO A 112 12.66 9.22 17.61
N GLU A 113 12.98 10.25 18.41
CA GLU A 113 12.09 10.69 19.49
C GLU A 113 10.74 11.18 18.99
N LYS A 114 10.65 11.66 17.74
CA LYS A 114 9.39 12.12 17.14
C LYS A 114 8.46 10.99 16.73
N ILE A 115 8.98 9.76 16.66
CA ILE A 115 8.23 8.56 16.29
C ILE A 115 8.38 7.46 17.34
N ARG A 116 8.71 7.82 18.59
CA ARG A 116 9.06 6.88 19.66
C ARG A 116 7.99 5.82 19.91
N THR A 117 6.71 6.19 19.85
CA THR A 117 5.59 5.23 19.95
C THR A 117 5.61 4.21 18.82
N ALA A 118 5.62 4.66 17.56
CA ALA A 118 5.69 3.79 16.39
C ALA A 118 6.96 2.92 16.41
N LEU A 119 8.11 3.44 16.82
CA LEU A 119 9.35 2.68 16.94
C LEU A 119 9.27 1.51 17.93
N ASN A 120 8.50 1.67 19.01
CA ASN A 120 8.34 0.64 20.04
C ASN A 120 7.29 -0.42 19.67
N GLU A 121 6.29 -0.04 18.87
CA GLU A 121 5.11 -0.87 18.56
C GLU A 121 5.22 -1.56 17.21
N ALA A 122 5.85 -0.92 16.22
CA ALA A 122 5.74 -1.32 14.84
C ALA A 122 6.70 -2.46 14.48
N ILE A 123 6.19 -3.41 13.70
CA ILE A 123 6.97 -4.53 13.14
C ILE A 123 7.85 -4.04 12.00
N CYS A 124 7.33 -3.12 11.19
CA CYS A 124 8.00 -2.39 10.12
C CYS A 124 7.65 -0.90 10.23
N LEU A 125 8.40 -0.04 9.56
CA LEU A 125 8.18 1.40 9.62
C LEU A 125 8.08 2.03 8.23
N GLY A 126 6.92 2.59 7.93
CA GLY A 126 6.68 3.49 6.81
C GLY A 126 6.74 4.96 7.21
N ASN A 127 7.40 5.78 6.40
CA ASN A 127 7.31 7.24 6.49
C ASN A 127 7.30 7.89 5.12
N PHE A 128 6.61 9.02 5.00
CA PHE A 128 6.64 9.82 3.80
C PHE A 128 6.63 11.32 4.09
N ARG A 129 7.12 12.08 3.11
CA ARG A 129 7.05 13.54 3.05
C ARG A 129 6.22 13.94 1.85
N ARG A 130 5.42 14.99 2.03
CA ARG A 130 4.61 15.59 0.99
C ARG A 130 4.97 17.05 0.76
N ASN A 131 4.72 17.55 -0.44
CA ASN A 131 4.82 18.97 -0.73
C ASN A 131 3.52 19.72 -0.36
N ARG A 132 3.46 21.02 -0.68
CA ARG A 132 2.29 21.87 -0.43
C ARG A 132 1.07 21.50 -1.28
N ASN A 133 1.27 20.79 -2.39
CA ASN A 133 0.21 20.27 -3.26
C ASN A 133 -0.28 18.89 -2.83
N TYR A 134 0.14 18.40 -1.65
CA TYR A 134 -0.22 17.08 -1.13
C TYR A 134 0.30 15.89 -1.95
N GLU A 135 1.26 16.14 -2.84
CA GLU A 135 1.95 15.07 -3.57
C GLU A 135 3.02 14.47 -2.65
N ILE A 136 3.09 13.14 -2.64
CA ILE A 136 4.19 12.45 -1.97
C ILE A 136 5.47 12.72 -2.78
N THR A 137 6.53 13.09 -2.08
CA THR A 137 7.82 13.50 -2.69
C THR A 137 8.99 12.68 -2.20
N ARG A 138 8.86 12.06 -1.02
CA ARG A 138 9.87 11.17 -0.46
C ARG A 138 9.21 10.14 0.43
N GLY A 139 9.74 8.92 0.41
CA GLY A 139 9.33 7.82 1.26
C GLY A 139 10.52 7.05 1.83
N SER A 140 10.32 6.43 2.99
CA SER A 140 11.27 5.53 3.63
C SER A 140 10.50 4.37 4.23
N ILE A 141 10.96 3.15 3.97
CA ILE A 141 10.47 1.90 4.54
C ILE A 141 11.64 1.24 5.24
N ILE A 142 11.46 0.86 6.51
CA ILE A 142 12.50 0.15 7.28
C ILE A 142 11.92 -1.15 7.82
N ILE A 143 12.53 -2.27 7.47
CA ILE A 143 12.09 -3.62 7.85
C ILE A 143 13.17 -4.27 8.72
N PRO A 144 12.96 -4.41 10.04
CA PRO A 144 13.80 -5.22 10.91
C PRO A 144 13.56 -6.71 10.62
N VAL A 145 14.41 -7.31 9.80
CA VAL A 145 14.24 -8.63 9.17
C VAL A 145 14.12 -9.75 10.22
N ASP A 146 14.95 -9.69 11.25
CA ASP A 146 14.94 -10.60 12.39
C ASP A 146 13.60 -10.56 13.14
N TYR A 147 13.16 -9.37 13.52
CA TYR A 147 11.91 -9.17 14.26
C TYR A 147 10.68 -9.53 13.43
N ALA A 148 10.61 -9.07 12.18
CA ALA A 148 9.51 -9.37 11.26
C ALA A 148 9.39 -10.88 11.00
N ARG A 149 10.51 -11.62 10.92
CA ARG A 149 10.51 -13.08 10.78
C ARG A 149 10.03 -13.79 12.05
N ILE A 150 10.47 -13.34 13.23
CA ILE A 150 10.00 -13.89 14.53
C ILE A 150 8.48 -13.71 14.66
N LYS A 151 7.93 -12.61 14.15
CA LYS A 151 6.49 -12.34 14.13
C LYS A 151 5.73 -13.05 13.00
N ALA A 152 6.43 -13.74 12.09
CA ALA A 152 5.85 -14.32 10.87
C ALA A 152 5.16 -13.27 9.96
N ARG A 153 5.65 -12.03 9.97
CA ARG A 153 5.08 -10.88 9.24
C ARG A 153 6.03 -10.32 8.17
N PHE A 154 7.14 -11.00 7.88
CA PHE A 154 8.16 -10.50 6.95
C PHE A 154 7.61 -10.18 5.55
N LEU A 155 6.75 -11.04 5.01
CA LEU A 155 6.12 -10.80 3.71
C LEU A 155 5.10 -9.66 3.79
N ASP A 156 4.30 -9.63 4.86
CA ASP A 156 3.32 -8.58 5.16
C ASP A 156 4.01 -7.21 5.18
N CYS A 157 5.16 -7.08 5.86
CA CYS A 157 5.95 -5.84 5.88
C CYS A 157 6.37 -5.38 4.48
N ILE A 158 6.72 -6.30 3.56
CA ILE A 158 7.07 -5.93 2.18
C ILE A 158 5.84 -5.47 1.42
N VAL A 159 4.72 -6.19 1.59
CA VAL A 159 3.49 -5.95 0.84
C VAL A 159 2.79 -4.68 1.30
N GLU A 160 2.58 -4.55 2.60
CA GLU A 160 1.83 -3.48 3.26
C GLU A 160 2.54 -2.13 3.11
N GLU A 161 3.80 -2.04 3.52
CA GLU A 161 4.51 -0.76 3.64
C GLU A 161 4.63 -0.01 2.32
N ILE A 162 5.02 -0.68 1.23
CA ILE A 162 5.12 -0.03 -0.08
C ILE A 162 3.74 0.28 -0.65
N THR A 163 2.72 -0.54 -0.37
CA THR A 163 1.35 -0.27 -0.83
C THR A 163 0.77 0.95 -0.10
N GLN A 164 0.93 1.03 1.23
CA GLN A 164 0.55 2.19 2.02
C GLN A 164 1.28 3.46 1.54
N LEU A 165 2.58 3.35 1.26
CA LEU A 165 3.39 4.47 0.75
C LEU A 165 2.93 5.01 -0.61
N LEU A 166 2.08 4.29 -1.36
CA LEU A 166 1.49 4.84 -2.57
C LEU A 166 0.44 5.93 -2.31
N GLY A 167 -0.10 5.98 -1.09
CA GLY A 167 -1.12 6.96 -0.67
C GLY A 167 -2.31 6.35 0.08
N LEU A 168 -2.15 5.18 0.70
CA LEU A 168 -3.16 4.46 1.48
C LEU A 168 -2.68 4.27 2.94
N PRO A 169 -2.46 5.35 3.71
CA PRO A 169 -1.61 5.33 4.91
C PRO A 169 -2.34 4.98 6.22
N ASN A 170 -3.47 4.29 6.16
CA ASN A 170 -4.27 3.98 7.35
C ASN A 170 -4.70 2.53 7.34
N ASP A 171 -4.76 1.93 8.54
CA ASP A 171 -5.29 0.60 8.77
C ASP A 171 -6.64 0.66 9.49
N SER A 172 -7.50 -0.33 9.22
CA SER A 172 -8.80 -0.44 9.85
C SER A 172 -9.36 -1.86 9.82
N ASN A 173 -9.75 -2.33 11.01
CA ASN A 173 -10.48 -3.59 11.19
C ASN A 173 -11.85 -3.64 10.49
N ASP A 174 -12.41 -2.49 10.08
CA ASP A 174 -13.71 -2.42 9.39
C ASP A 174 -13.61 -2.68 7.87
N VAL A 175 -12.39 -2.67 7.33
CA VAL A 175 -12.11 -2.83 5.90
C VAL A 175 -11.64 -4.27 5.65
N PHE A 176 -12.48 -5.09 5.03
CA PHE A 176 -12.23 -6.52 4.83
C PHE A 176 -12.85 -6.99 3.50
N PRO A 177 -12.16 -7.85 2.72
CA PRO A 177 -10.78 -8.32 2.91
C PRO A 177 -9.78 -7.21 2.54
N SER A 178 -8.65 -7.11 3.24
CA SER A 178 -7.68 -6.03 3.01
C SER A 178 -6.36 -6.33 3.71
N ILE A 179 -5.25 -5.93 3.10
CA ILE A 179 -3.95 -5.88 3.81
C ILE A 179 -3.93 -4.76 4.85
N PHE A 180 -4.77 -3.72 4.69
CA PHE A 180 -4.91 -2.61 5.63
C PHE A 180 -5.80 -2.95 6.84
N ASN A 181 -5.87 -4.22 7.21
CA ASN A 181 -6.69 -4.69 8.31
C ASN A 181 -5.81 -5.53 9.23
N ASP A 182 -5.58 -5.01 10.44
CA ASP A 182 -4.64 -5.60 11.40
C ASP A 182 -5.04 -7.00 11.87
N VAL A 183 -6.31 -7.37 11.72
CA VAL A 183 -6.81 -8.72 12.07
C VAL A 183 -6.95 -9.62 10.84
N SER A 184 -6.57 -9.15 9.64
CA SER A 184 -6.49 -9.97 8.44
C SER A 184 -5.36 -10.98 8.55
N ILE A 185 -5.62 -12.18 8.05
CA ILE A 185 -4.64 -13.26 7.90
C ILE A 185 -4.00 -13.27 6.51
N ASP A 186 -4.44 -12.40 5.60
CA ASP A 186 -3.97 -12.36 4.23
C ASP A 186 -2.68 -11.53 4.11
N SER A 187 -1.59 -12.17 3.70
CA SER A 187 -0.30 -11.53 3.39
C SER A 187 -0.23 -10.86 2.02
N TYR A 188 -1.29 -10.94 1.22
CA TYR A 188 -1.32 -10.54 -0.18
C TYR A 188 -2.46 -9.56 -0.46
N LEU A 189 -2.30 -8.72 -1.49
CA LEU A 189 -3.35 -7.81 -1.93
C LEU A 189 -4.66 -8.56 -2.20
N SER A 190 -5.72 -8.09 -1.55
CA SER A 190 -7.07 -8.59 -1.75
C SER A 190 -7.71 -7.99 -3.01
N PRO A 191 -8.85 -8.53 -3.47
CA PRO A 191 -9.64 -7.90 -4.52
C PRO A 191 -10.06 -6.46 -4.18
N LEU A 192 -10.29 -6.15 -2.90
CA LEU A 192 -10.60 -4.79 -2.45
C LEU A 192 -9.36 -3.90 -2.56
N ASP A 193 -8.18 -4.36 -2.13
CA ASP A 193 -6.93 -3.59 -2.23
C ASP A 193 -6.63 -3.21 -3.67
N TYR A 194 -6.86 -4.12 -4.62
CA TYR A 194 -6.80 -3.84 -6.05
C TYR A 194 -7.70 -2.64 -6.42
N LEU A 195 -8.97 -2.65 -5.99
CA LEU A 195 -9.91 -1.57 -6.29
C LEU A 195 -9.52 -0.25 -5.61
N LEU A 196 -9.01 -0.29 -4.38
CA LEU A 196 -8.53 0.89 -3.66
C LEU A 196 -7.33 1.53 -4.38
N LEU A 197 -6.39 0.72 -4.88
CA LEU A 197 -5.26 1.18 -5.68
C LEU A 197 -5.70 1.76 -7.03
N LYS A 198 -6.64 1.11 -7.73
CA LYS A 198 -7.24 1.64 -8.97
C LYS A 198 -7.92 2.99 -8.71
N ALA A 199 -8.68 3.08 -7.62
CA ALA A 199 -9.36 4.30 -7.23
C ALA A 199 -8.35 5.43 -6.94
N LEU A 200 -7.30 5.15 -6.16
CA LEU A 200 -6.28 6.13 -5.78
C LEU A 200 -5.62 6.80 -6.99
N TYR A 201 -5.35 6.03 -8.04
CA TYR A 201 -4.71 6.51 -9.26
C TYR A 201 -5.67 6.87 -10.40
N SER A 202 -6.99 6.79 -10.17
CA SER A 202 -8.00 7.28 -11.13
C SER A 202 -7.74 8.76 -11.49
N PRO A 203 -7.99 9.16 -12.76
CA PRO A 203 -7.89 10.56 -13.16
C PRO A 203 -8.86 11.47 -12.39
N HIS A 204 -9.93 10.91 -11.80
CA HIS A 204 -10.93 11.63 -11.02
C HIS A 204 -10.45 12.06 -9.64
N LEU A 205 -9.42 11.41 -9.08
CA LEU A 205 -8.86 11.77 -7.78
C LEU A 205 -7.53 12.49 -7.91
N LYS A 206 -7.40 13.64 -7.24
CA LYS A 206 -6.20 14.48 -7.27
C LYS A 206 -5.65 14.69 -5.86
N PRO A 207 -4.32 14.79 -5.71
CA PRO A 207 -3.72 15.24 -4.45
C PRO A 207 -4.39 16.51 -3.92
N GLY A 208 -4.67 16.54 -2.63
CA GLY A 208 -5.26 17.70 -1.95
C GLY A 208 -6.79 17.76 -1.95
N MET A 209 -7.47 16.77 -2.53
CA MET A 209 -8.91 16.59 -2.33
C MET A 209 -9.21 16.28 -0.85
N ASP A 210 -10.21 16.93 -0.24
CA ASP A 210 -10.76 16.51 1.05
C ASP A 210 -11.83 15.43 0.90
N VAL A 211 -12.39 14.98 2.03
CA VAL A 211 -13.46 13.97 2.09
C VAL A 211 -14.63 14.33 1.18
N THR A 212 -15.12 15.57 1.23
CA THR A 212 -16.28 16.00 0.43
C THR A 212 -15.97 15.95 -1.05
N GLN A 213 -14.82 16.50 -1.46
CA GLN A 213 -14.38 16.48 -2.86
C GLN A 213 -14.14 15.05 -3.36
N THR A 214 -13.53 14.20 -2.54
CA THR A 214 -13.24 12.80 -2.87
C THR A 214 -14.54 12.01 -3.03
N ARG A 215 -15.48 12.10 -2.08
CA ARG A 215 -16.81 11.48 -2.18
C ARG A 215 -17.59 11.97 -3.40
N ALA A 216 -17.52 13.26 -3.73
CA ALA A 216 -18.19 13.79 -4.91
C ALA A 216 -17.61 13.28 -6.24
N ALA A 217 -16.34 12.86 -6.26
CA ALA A 217 -15.71 12.26 -7.43
C ALA A 217 -16.02 10.76 -7.60
N PHE A 218 -16.38 10.07 -6.52
CA PHE A 218 -16.58 8.61 -6.51
C PHE A 218 -17.64 8.08 -7.48
N PRO A 219 -18.81 8.72 -7.68
CA PRO A 219 -19.79 8.23 -8.66
C PRO A 219 -19.22 8.09 -10.08
N LYS A 220 -18.34 9.00 -10.51
CA LYS A 220 -17.68 8.90 -11.83
C LYS A 220 -16.61 7.80 -11.84
N LEU A 221 -15.86 7.69 -10.76
CA LEU A 221 -14.85 6.66 -10.57
C LEU A 221 -15.46 5.26 -10.58
N LEU A 222 -16.55 5.02 -9.85
CA LEU A 222 -17.24 3.73 -9.82
C LEU A 222 -17.82 3.36 -11.19
N ALA A 223 -18.40 4.33 -11.91
CA ALA A 223 -18.84 4.12 -13.29
C ALA A 223 -17.68 3.69 -14.22
N GLU A 224 -16.48 4.27 -14.06
CA GLU A 224 -15.28 3.87 -14.78
C GLU A 224 -14.84 2.44 -14.41
N LEU A 225 -14.82 2.09 -13.12
CA LEU A 225 -14.47 0.75 -12.66
C LEU A 225 -15.42 -0.32 -13.22
N HIS A 226 -16.73 -0.09 -13.19
CA HIS A 226 -17.72 -0.98 -13.80
C HIS A 226 -17.56 -1.09 -15.32
N ALA A 227 -17.37 0.04 -16.01
CA ALA A 227 -17.18 0.05 -17.47
C ALA A 227 -15.94 -0.78 -17.88
N ASN A 228 -14.86 -0.72 -17.10
CA ASN A 228 -13.64 -1.49 -17.30
C ASN A 228 -13.72 -2.94 -16.77
N LYS A 229 -14.84 -3.30 -16.16
CA LYS A 229 -15.06 -4.54 -15.43
C LYS A 229 -14.01 -4.81 -14.35
N ASP A 230 -13.52 -3.76 -13.71
CA ASP A 230 -12.51 -3.87 -12.64
C ASP A 230 -13.11 -4.54 -11.40
N ILE A 231 -14.32 -4.17 -11.00
CA ILE A 231 -15.00 -4.72 -9.80
C ILE A 231 -15.28 -6.21 -9.99
N GLU A 232 -15.85 -6.59 -11.12
CA GLU A 232 -16.27 -7.96 -11.43
C GLU A 232 -15.08 -8.91 -11.62
N ASN A 233 -13.94 -8.39 -12.06
CA ASN A 233 -12.73 -9.20 -12.31
C ASN A 233 -11.62 -8.96 -11.28
N ALA A 234 -11.85 -8.19 -10.21
CA ALA A 234 -10.80 -7.82 -9.26
C ALA A 234 -10.08 -9.03 -8.68
N ALA A 235 -10.84 -10.07 -8.29
CA ALA A 235 -10.28 -11.31 -7.73
C ALA A 235 -9.35 -12.05 -8.70
N GLN A 236 -9.59 -11.97 -10.01
CA GLN A 236 -8.69 -12.53 -11.02
C GLN A 236 -7.53 -11.57 -11.33
N ARG A 237 -7.81 -10.26 -11.45
CA ARG A 237 -6.83 -9.25 -11.87
C ARG A 237 -5.75 -9.02 -10.82
N VAL A 238 -6.09 -9.09 -9.53
CA VAL A 238 -5.13 -8.96 -8.43
C VAL A 238 -4.15 -10.12 -8.33
N GLN A 239 -4.40 -11.23 -9.04
CA GLN A 239 -3.44 -12.35 -9.09
C GLN A 239 -2.41 -12.20 -10.21
N LYS A 240 -2.61 -11.28 -11.16
CA LYS A 240 -1.68 -11.11 -12.27
C LYS A 240 -0.39 -10.46 -11.80
N HIS A 241 0.75 -11.11 -12.06
CA HIS A 241 2.07 -10.66 -11.61
C HIS A 241 2.19 -10.53 -10.08
N SER A 242 1.30 -11.16 -9.32
CA SER A 242 1.27 -11.02 -7.87
C SER A 242 2.37 -11.85 -7.20
N LEU A 243 2.80 -11.40 -6.02
CA LEU A 243 3.67 -12.18 -5.14
C LEU A 243 3.07 -13.55 -4.82
N LYS A 244 1.75 -13.63 -4.63
CA LYS A 244 1.05 -14.91 -4.40
C LYS A 244 1.30 -15.91 -5.53
N THR A 245 1.11 -15.47 -6.77
CA THR A 245 1.35 -16.34 -7.94
C THR A 245 2.83 -16.66 -8.11
N TYR A 246 3.72 -15.72 -7.80
CA TYR A 246 5.17 -15.92 -7.85
C TYR A 246 5.65 -16.99 -6.86
N LEU A 247 5.10 -16.99 -5.64
CA LEU A 247 5.44 -17.93 -4.58
C LEU A 247 4.73 -19.29 -4.72
N GLY A 248 3.68 -19.37 -5.53
CA GLY A 248 2.92 -20.61 -5.76
C GLY A 248 1.85 -20.90 -4.72
N ASP A 249 1.34 -19.85 -4.05
CA ASP A 249 0.33 -19.89 -2.98
C ASP A 249 -1.12 -19.78 -3.46
#